data_AF-A0A0A7V1K7-F1
#
_entry.id   AF-A0A0A7V1K7-F1
#
_cell.length_a   1.000
_cell.length_b   1.000
_cell.length_c   1.000
_cell.angle_alpha   90.00
_cell.angle_beta   90.00
_cell.angle_gamma   90.00
#
_symmetry.space_group_name_H-M   'P 1'
#
loop_
_entity.id
_entity.type
_entity.pdbx_description
1 polymer ?
#
loop_
_entity_poly.entity_id
_entity_poly.type
_entity_poly.pdbx_seq_one_letter_code
_entity_poly.pdbx_strand_id
1 'polypeptide(L)' 'MIQVNLETENVNNAEEWVNEIANVYADMEISDVNVSGNKISFKAGLSGMDDTTSDDIKLKIDEYATMSDTQLKNISF' A
#
# COMPACT_ATOMS: atom_id res chain seq x y z
N MET A 1 12.44 1.05 -4.51
CA MET A 1 11.01 0.80 -4.23
C MET A 1 10.72 -0.70 -4.40
N ILE A 2 9.93 -1.25 -3.51
CA ILE A 2 9.56 -2.66 -3.41
C ILE A 2 8.20 -2.85 -4.08
N GLN A 3 8.04 -3.94 -4.83
CA GLN A 3 6.74 -4.29 -5.40
C GLN A 3 5.81 -4.73 -4.27
N VAL A 4 4.57 -4.24 -4.30
CA VAL A 4 3.51 -4.61 -3.36
C VAL A 4 2.35 -5.15 -4.16
N ASN A 5 1.75 -6.24 -3.66
CA ASN A 5 0.52 -6.82 -4.19
C ASN A 5 -0.45 -7.01 -3.03
N LEU A 6 -1.64 -6.44 -3.18
CA LEU A 6 -2.72 -6.52 -2.21
C LEU A 6 -3.91 -7.24 -2.81
N GLU A 7 -4.59 -8.02 -1.99
CA GLU A 7 -5.90 -8.57 -2.30
C GLU A 7 -6.90 -8.09 -1.25
N THR A 8 -8.04 -7.59 -1.70
CA THR A 8 -9.05 -6.90 -0.88
C THR A 8 -10.39 -7.62 -0.96
N GLU A 9 -11.28 -7.43 0.01
CA GLU A 9 -12.66 -7.96 -0.07
C GLU A 9 -13.59 -7.10 -0.90
N ASN A 10 -13.49 -5.77 -0.77
CA ASN A 10 -14.32 -4.80 -1.46
C ASN A 10 -13.58 -3.47 -1.46
N VAL A 11 -13.09 -3.02 -2.62
CA VAL A 11 -12.74 -1.60 -2.76
C VAL A 11 -13.41 -1.07 -4.01
N ASN A 12 -14.47 -0.29 -3.80
CA ASN A 12 -15.06 0.48 -4.89
C ASN A 12 -14.10 1.60 -5.35
N ASN A 13 -13.11 1.97 -4.53
CA ASN A 13 -12.12 3.03 -4.76
C ASN A 13 -10.67 2.59 -4.41
N ALA A 14 -10.18 1.46 -4.95
CA ALA A 14 -8.83 0.93 -4.66
C ALA A 14 -7.70 1.95 -4.91
N GLU A 15 -7.85 2.76 -5.95
CA GLU A 15 -6.89 3.80 -6.29
C GLU A 15 -6.85 4.94 -5.26
N GLU A 16 -8.01 5.34 -4.73
CA GLU A 16 -8.10 6.34 -3.66
C GLU A 16 -7.43 5.83 -2.39
N TRP A 17 -7.70 4.58 -2.01
CA TRP A 17 -7.08 3.95 -0.84
C TRP A 17 -5.56 3.90 -0.92
N VAL A 18 -4.99 3.54 -2.09
CA VAL A 18 -3.53 3.54 -2.29
C VAL A 18 -2.95 4.95 -2.21
N ASN A 19 -3.60 5.92 -2.83
CA ASN A 19 -3.14 7.31 -2.82
C ASN A 19 -3.24 7.93 -1.41
N GLU A 20 -4.22 7.52 -0.61
CA GLU A 20 -4.35 7.97 0.77
C GLU A 20 -3.20 7.48 1.67
N ILE A 21 -2.63 6.30 1.41
CA ILE A 21 -1.44 5.83 2.16
C ILE A 21 -0.32 6.87 2.10
N ALA A 22 -0.02 7.39 0.90
CA ALA A 22 1.03 8.39 0.69
C ALA A 22 0.68 9.77 1.30
N ASN A 23 -0.61 10.05 1.54
CA ASN A 23 -1.03 11.26 2.24
C ASN A 23 -0.93 11.13 3.77
N VAL A 24 -1.11 9.92 4.31
CA VAL A 24 -0.98 9.63 5.75
C VAL A 24 0.50 9.57 6.15
N TYR A 25 1.34 8.98 5.32
CA TYR A 25 2.78 8.84 5.57
C TYR A 25 3.57 9.73 4.61
N ALA A 26 4.00 10.90 5.09
CA ALA A 26 4.75 11.88 4.30
C ALA A 26 6.11 11.36 3.81
N ASP A 27 6.64 10.33 4.46
CA ASP A 27 7.85 9.62 4.05
C ASP A 27 7.57 8.55 2.98
N MET A 28 6.32 8.15 2.76
CA MET A 28 5.98 7.06 1.85
C MET A 28 5.85 7.54 0.39
N GLU A 29 6.56 6.87 -0.49
CA GLU A 29 6.51 7.10 -1.93
C GLU A 29 5.80 5.93 -2.62
N ILE A 30 4.82 6.23 -3.47
CA ILE A 30 4.04 5.24 -4.22
C ILE A 30 4.13 5.52 -5.73
N SER A 31 4.30 4.48 -6.54
CA SER A 31 4.30 4.56 -8.00
C SER A 31 3.76 3.29 -8.65
N ASP A 32 3.57 3.32 -9.97
CA ASP A 32 3.12 2.17 -10.78
C ASP A 32 1.86 1.48 -10.26
N VAL A 33 0.87 2.27 -9.80
CA VAL A 33 -0.39 1.76 -9.27
C VAL A 33 -1.22 1.13 -10.39
N ASN A 34 -1.63 -0.11 -10.18
CA ASN A 34 -2.51 -0.84 -11.07
C ASN A 34 -3.59 -1.57 -10.25
N VAL A 35 -4.84 -1.42 -10.69
CA VAL A 35 -6.02 -1.97 -10.02
C VAL A 35 -6.73 -2.89 -11.00
N SER A 36 -6.99 -4.13 -10.58
CA SER A 36 -7.71 -5.12 -11.37
C SER A 36 -8.70 -5.88 -10.49
N GLY A 37 -9.96 -5.44 -10.48
CA GLY A 37 -10.98 -6.01 -9.60
C GLY A 37 -10.63 -5.78 -8.13
N ASN A 38 -10.46 -6.86 -7.37
CA ASN A 38 -10.12 -6.81 -5.95
C ASN A 38 -8.59 -6.86 -5.68
N LYS A 39 -7.78 -6.77 -6.73
CA LYS A 39 -6.31 -6.82 -6.65
C LYS A 39 -5.71 -5.47 -6.94
N ILE A 40 -4.73 -5.10 -6.14
CA ILE A 40 -3.99 -3.85 -6.25
C ILE A 40 -2.51 -4.21 -6.31
N SER A 41 -1.79 -3.63 -7.26
CA SER A 41 -0.33 -3.73 -7.34
C SER A 41 0.28 -2.35 -7.47
N PHE A 42 1.32 -2.05 -6.71
CA PHE A 42 2.05 -0.78 -6.78
C PHE A 42 3.48 -0.97 -6.29
N LYS A 43 4.33 0.03 -6.51
CA LYS A 43 5.67 0.09 -5.93
C LYS A 43 5.68 1.07 -4.76
N ALA A 44 6.31 0.68 -3.66
CA ALA A 44 6.39 1.48 -2.45
C ALA A 44 7.85 1.70 -2.01
N GLY A 45 8.13 2.85 -1.43
CA GLY A 45 9.41 3.16 -0.78
C GLY A 45 9.23 4.14 0.36
N LEU A 46 10.28 4.31 1.18
CA LEU A 46 10.33 5.33 2.21
C LEU A 46 11.46 6.32 1.87
N SER A 47 11.09 7.58 1.63
CA SER A 47 12.02 8.66 1.38
C SER A 47 12.91 8.89 2.61
N GLY A 48 14.22 9.05 2.36
CA GLY A 48 15.21 9.19 3.43
C GLY A 48 15.62 7.88 4.12
N MET A 49 15.14 6.72 3.65
CA MET A 49 15.60 5.40 4.08
C MET A 49 16.20 4.61 2.91
N ASP A 50 17.54 4.59 2.86
CA ASP A 50 18.29 3.86 1.82
C ASP A 50 18.09 2.34 1.88
N ASP A 51 17.87 1.79 3.08
CA ASP A 51 17.71 0.34 3.32
C ASP A 51 16.24 -0.06 3.59
N THR A 52 15.28 0.58 2.92
CA THR A 52 13.85 0.23 3.06
C THR A 52 13.63 -1.26 2.78
N THR A 53 13.01 -1.98 3.72
CA THR A 53 12.68 -3.41 3.59
C THR A 53 11.19 -3.65 3.35
N SER A 54 10.83 -4.88 2.98
CA SER A 54 9.42 -5.27 2.83
C SER A 54 8.67 -5.19 4.16
N ASP A 55 9.33 -5.44 5.28
CA ASP A 55 8.72 -5.41 6.61
C ASP A 55 8.37 -3.98 7.02
N ASP A 56 9.22 -3.00 6.67
CA ASP A 56 8.94 -1.58 6.90
C ASP A 56 7.69 -1.12 6.15
N ILE A 57 7.59 -1.49 4.86
CA ILE A 57 6.42 -1.19 4.04
C ILE A 57 5.19 -1.92 4.57
N LYS A 58 5.33 -3.20 4.97
CA LYS A 58 4.23 -3.99 5.52
C LYS A 58 3.66 -3.32 6.77
N LEU A 59 4.52 -2.85 7.67
CA LEU A 59 4.10 -2.18 8.90
C LEU A 59 3.21 -0.97 8.59
N LYS A 60 3.64 -0.09 7.68
CA LYS A 60 2.87 1.10 7.27
C LYS A 60 1.51 0.76 6.66
N ILE A 61 1.48 -0.25 5.80
CA ILE A 61 0.24 -0.70 5.15
C ILE A 61 -0.71 -1.34 6.17
N ASP A 62 -0.20 -2.18 7.08
CA ASP A 62 -1.00 -2.78 8.14
C ASP A 62 -1.57 -1.69 9.07
N GLU A 63 -0.76 -0.73 9.50
CA GLU A 63 -1.19 0.41 10.33
C GLU A 63 -2.30 1.21 9.65
N TYR A 64 -2.12 1.58 8.38
CA TYR A 64 -3.15 2.30 7.62
C TYR A 64 -4.42 1.47 7.44
N ALA A 65 -4.29 0.16 7.20
CA ALA A 65 -5.44 -0.72 7.05
C ALA A 65 -6.31 -0.74 8.32
N THR A 66 -5.74 -0.62 9.52
CA THR A 66 -6.51 -0.51 10.78
C THR A 66 -7.30 0.80 10.91
N MET A 67 -6.92 1.84 10.16
CA MET A 67 -7.55 3.16 10.17
C MET A 67 -8.54 3.35 9.03
N SER A 68 -8.52 2.45 8.04
CA SER A 68 -9.37 2.49 6.86
C SER A 68 -10.52 1.49 6.95
N ASP A 69 -11.61 1.74 6.23
CA ASP A 69 -12.72 0.78 6.10
C ASP A 69 -12.39 -0.41 5.14
N THR A 70 -11.19 -0.41 4.54
CA THR A 70 -10.77 -1.44 3.59
C THR A 70 -10.33 -2.71 4.30
N GLN A 71 -10.96 -3.83 3.94
CA GLN A 71 -10.56 -5.15 4.42
C GLN A 71 -9.50 -5.77 3.51
N LEU A 72 -8.25 -5.78 3.98
CA LEU A 72 -7.14 -6.49 3.34
C LEU A 72 -7.24 -8.00 3.65
N LYS A 73 -7.24 -8.81 2.59
CA LYS A 73 -7.18 -10.28 2.69
C LYS A 73 -5.74 -10.78 2.69
N ASN A 74 -4.90 -10.19 1.84
CA ASN A 74 -3.53 -10.65 1.65
C ASN A 74 -2.62 -9.48 1.23
N ILE A 75 -1.36 -9.59 1.64
CA ILE A 75 -0.26 -8.69 1.26
C ILE A 75 0.92 -9.58 0.85
N SER A 76 1.50 -9.34 -0.32
CA SER A 76 2.75 -9.95 -0.73
C SER A 76 3.68 -8.96 -1.44
N PHE A 77 4.98 -9.26 -1.42
CA PHE A 77 6.06 -8.41 -1.93
C PHE A 77 6.82 -9.11 -3.06
#